data_AF-A0A3N4IA78-F1
#
_entry.id   AF-A0A3N4IA78-F1
#
_cell.length_a   1.000
_cell.length_b   1.000
_cell.length_c   1.000
_cell.angle_alpha   90.00
_cell.angle_beta   90.00
_cell.angle_gamma   90.00
#
_symmetry.space_group_name_H-M   'P 1'
#
loop_
_entity.id
_entity.type
_entity.pdbx_description
1 polymer ?
#
loop_
_entity_poly.entity_id
_entity_poly.type
_entity_poly.pdbx_seq_one_letter_code
_entity_poly.pdbx_strand_id
1 'polypeptide(L)'
;MSAKFSKKQLVFITVYDESIPGGSFPLLCRVRRIRNGRYLVSTKYAKVRDCIFECEMIDADEAIDEYGSDDEFDFDDCGTTAVDSLLDAARLDPTFPSESEQEGSGESDEASDVEMVENEETPTGETDAASSCEEDESEAVHANGAEEEPGDESTDEIEEDDIDADDEQGFDSNNDQSSSGEQSDLDNVTHSEEPDDHELHGIGANSRQDDLPDPEQPEVERRPTEPSVGDDEPPADDEESWVAMVRSDPFLSKVLPGIEYAVAFGFPSLHRLDRYNDAVEIVYWRLKSTPAVMDLGDAGIARFYRRTPFYSNYREEGECHAKNVKVVPFVLSSADEEEKKQKKYVPLQKGEYPAPYGYYDRCVAYIMDCVYDPFTSQSVYAHFRSIFDKRGEDRWGEYKDFCKEVILPCIIRVWTFDDLKRQGSVSTFLDVDRILFSRRAKQFASLLADLANNSARLKKCGLGGLVKNVADVAWMKHMQEVEDGLIPEFVLDPLEKAALGSSAV
;
A
#
# COMPACT_ATOMS: atom_id res chain seq x y z
N MET A 1 19.14 2.11 -13.51
CA MET A 1 18.83 2.19 -14.96
C MET A 1 17.78 3.27 -15.11
N SER A 2 17.96 4.23 -16.02
CA SER A 2 16.89 5.19 -16.35
C SER A 2 15.80 4.43 -17.09
N ALA A 3 14.53 4.62 -16.72
CA ALA A 3 13.43 4.06 -17.50
C ALA A 3 13.37 4.74 -18.88
N LYS A 4 13.19 3.96 -19.95
CA LYS A 4 13.06 4.50 -21.32
C LYS A 4 11.75 5.25 -21.52
N PHE A 5 10.66 4.72 -20.97
CA PHE A 5 9.33 5.33 -21.06
C PHE A 5 8.95 6.04 -19.76
N SER A 6 8.18 7.11 -19.86
CA SER A 6 7.71 7.92 -18.73
C SER A 6 6.24 7.64 -18.39
N LYS A 7 5.82 7.96 -17.16
CA LYS A 7 4.40 7.87 -16.76
C LYS A 7 3.55 8.80 -17.64
N LYS A 8 2.34 8.37 -17.98
CA LYS A 8 1.40 8.98 -18.93
C LYS A 8 1.86 8.96 -20.41
N GLN A 9 3.07 8.49 -20.72
CA GLN A 9 3.52 8.34 -22.11
C GLN A 9 2.64 7.33 -22.85
N LEU A 10 2.34 7.65 -24.11
CA LEU A 10 1.67 6.74 -25.03
C LEU A 10 2.70 5.82 -25.66
N VAL A 11 2.36 4.55 -25.71
CA VAL A 11 3.21 3.49 -26.24
C VAL A 11 2.36 2.48 -26.99
N PHE A 12 2.91 1.91 -28.04
CA PHE A 12 2.36 0.71 -28.65
C PHE A 12 2.96 -0.52 -27.99
N ILE A 13 2.11 -1.50 -27.73
CA ILE A 13 2.49 -2.81 -27.21
C ILE A 13 1.96 -3.85 -28.18
N THR A 14 2.86 -4.65 -28.74
CA THR A 14 2.45 -5.73 -29.65
C THR A 14 1.98 -6.93 -28.84
N VAL A 15 0.70 -7.25 -28.94
CA VAL A 15 0.09 -8.44 -28.34
C VAL A 15 0.22 -9.60 -29.31
N TYR A 16 0.88 -10.68 -28.90
CA TYR A 16 1.07 -11.88 -29.72
C TYR A 16 0.10 -12.97 -29.25
N ASP A 17 -0.69 -13.51 -30.19
CA ASP A 17 -1.56 -14.66 -29.95
C ASP A 17 -1.82 -15.39 -31.27
N GLU A 18 -1.86 -16.72 -31.24
CA GLU A 18 -2.09 -17.55 -32.42
C GLU A 18 -3.50 -17.37 -33.00
N SER A 19 -4.46 -16.91 -32.19
CA SER A 19 -5.83 -16.64 -32.63
C SER A 19 -5.97 -15.33 -33.39
N ILE A 20 -4.97 -14.45 -33.35
CA ILE A 20 -5.01 -13.16 -34.04
C ILE A 20 -4.61 -13.36 -35.51
N PRO A 21 -5.41 -12.92 -36.50
CA PRO A 21 -5.00 -12.91 -37.90
C PRO A 21 -3.67 -12.14 -38.08
N GLY A 22 -2.62 -12.86 -38.50
CA GLY A 22 -1.25 -12.30 -38.61
C GLY A 22 -0.36 -12.54 -37.39
N GLY A 23 -0.89 -13.14 -36.32
CA GLY A 23 -0.16 -13.57 -35.12
C GLY A 23 0.18 -12.46 -34.13
N SER A 24 -0.19 -11.21 -34.44
CA SER A 24 0.09 -10.06 -33.57
C SER A 24 -0.91 -8.92 -33.78
N PHE A 25 -1.17 -8.16 -32.71
CA PHE A 25 -2.03 -6.98 -32.73
C PHE A 25 -1.34 -5.82 -32.00
N PRO A 26 -1.13 -4.65 -32.64
CA PRO A 26 -0.60 -3.47 -31.97
C PRO A 26 -1.68 -2.85 -31.08
N LEU A 27 -1.40 -2.70 -29.78
CA LEU A 27 -2.32 -2.15 -28.82
C LEU A 27 -1.81 -0.80 -28.29
N LEU A 28 -2.54 0.28 -28.56
CA LEU A 28 -2.20 1.59 -28.02
C LEU A 28 -2.49 1.64 -26.51
N CYS A 29 -1.46 1.97 -25.75
CA CYS A 29 -1.47 1.95 -24.31
C CYS A 29 -0.90 3.25 -23.74
N ARG A 30 -1.32 3.59 -22.53
CA ARG A 30 -0.73 4.64 -21.70
C ARG A 30 -0.01 4.03 -20.52
N VAL A 31 1.24 4.44 -20.29
CA VAL A 31 2.02 4.03 -19.12
C VAL A 31 1.39 4.63 -17.86
N ARG A 32 0.88 3.77 -16.97
CA ARG A 32 0.29 4.18 -15.70
C ARG A 32 1.30 4.24 -14.57
N ARG A 33 2.20 3.26 -14.52
CA ARG A 33 3.17 3.11 -13.43
C ARG A 33 4.42 2.41 -13.94
N ILE A 34 5.56 2.81 -13.40
CA ILE A 34 6.86 2.20 -13.67
C ILE A 34 7.37 1.62 -12.35
N ARG A 35 7.80 0.36 -12.35
CA ARG A 35 8.33 -0.36 -11.18
C ARG A 35 9.53 -1.20 -11.60
N ASN A 36 10.76 -0.75 -11.31
CA ASN A 36 12.00 -1.51 -11.57
C ASN A 36 12.13 -2.05 -13.01
N GLY A 37 11.87 -1.20 -14.02
CA GLY A 37 11.92 -1.59 -15.44
C GLY A 37 10.70 -2.38 -15.94
N ARG A 38 9.67 -2.53 -15.09
CA ARG A 38 8.35 -3.06 -15.47
C ARG A 38 7.35 -1.93 -15.56
N TYR A 39 6.47 -2.00 -16.55
CA TYR A 39 5.50 -0.97 -16.87
C TYR A 39 4.09 -1.54 -16.67
N LEU A 40 3.25 -0.81 -15.95
CA LEU A 40 1.81 -1.07 -15.89
C LEU A 40 1.13 -0.09 -16.83
N VAL A 41 0.16 -0.58 -17.60
CA VAL A 41 -0.43 0.19 -18.70
C VAL A 41 -1.95 0.16 -18.66
N SER A 42 -2.58 1.07 -19.41
CA SER A 42 -4.01 1.04 -19.69
C SER A 42 -4.28 1.39 -21.14
N THR A 43 -5.27 0.73 -21.71
CA THR A 43 -5.88 1.12 -23.00
C THR A 43 -6.99 2.15 -22.74
N LYS A 44 -7.65 2.60 -23.82
CA LYS A 44 -8.88 3.41 -23.71
C LYS A 44 -9.97 2.69 -22.91
N TYR A 45 -10.04 1.36 -23.06
CA TYR A 45 -11.14 0.53 -22.57
C TYR A 45 -10.85 -0.15 -21.24
N ALA A 46 -9.57 -0.44 -20.93
CA ALA A 46 -9.21 -1.28 -19.80
C ALA A 46 -7.90 -0.92 -19.12
N LYS A 47 -7.86 -1.21 -17.82
CA LYS A 47 -6.67 -1.19 -16.97
C LYS A 47 -6.04 -2.58 -16.95
N VAL A 48 -4.83 -2.70 -17.49
CA VAL A 48 -4.11 -3.98 -17.60
C VAL A 48 -3.31 -4.23 -16.32
N ARG A 49 -3.45 -5.40 -15.72
CA ARG A 49 -2.72 -5.79 -14.50
C ARG A 49 -1.35 -6.40 -14.79
N ASP A 50 -1.18 -7.00 -15.96
CA ASP A 50 0.10 -7.53 -16.42
C ASP A 50 1.21 -6.48 -16.42
N CYS A 51 2.41 -6.95 -16.08
CA CYS A 51 3.63 -6.16 -16.09
C CYS A 51 4.30 -6.30 -17.46
N ILE A 52 4.51 -5.16 -18.12
CA ILE A 52 5.09 -5.09 -19.46
C ILE A 52 6.58 -4.76 -19.34
N PHE A 53 7.41 -5.39 -20.17
CA PHE A 53 8.83 -5.10 -20.22
C PHE A 53 9.13 -4.01 -21.26
N GLU A 54 10.21 -3.25 -21.01
CA GLU A 54 10.62 -2.15 -21.89
C GLU A 54 10.80 -2.56 -23.37
N CYS A 55 11.26 -3.79 -23.62
CA CYS A 55 11.48 -4.30 -24.97
C CYS A 55 10.19 -4.60 -25.75
N GLU A 56 9.05 -4.63 -25.07
CA GLU A 56 7.73 -4.91 -25.65
C GLU A 56 6.98 -3.62 -26.02
N MET A 57 7.60 -2.47 -25.77
CA MET A 57 6.99 -1.15 -25.92
C MET A 57 7.72 -0.34 -27.01
N ILE A 58 6.93 0.32 -27.85
CA ILE A 58 7.39 1.26 -28.86
C ILE A 58 6.79 2.62 -28.54
N ASP A 59 7.58 3.69 -28.67
CA ASP A 59 7.08 5.05 -28.42
C ASP A 59 6.02 5.39 -29.47
N ALA A 60 4.84 5.84 -29.04
CA ALA A 60 3.76 6.16 -29.98
C ALA A 60 4.15 7.31 -30.92
N ASP A 61 4.99 8.24 -30.45
CA ASP A 61 5.52 9.34 -31.26
C ASP A 61 6.55 8.86 -32.30
N GLU A 62 7.13 7.67 -32.15
CA GLU A 62 8.00 7.05 -33.16
C GLU A 62 7.20 6.23 -34.19
N ALA A 63 5.95 5.88 -33.86
CA ALA A 63 5.06 5.02 -34.65
C ALA A 63 3.97 5.80 -35.42
N ILE A 64 4.15 7.13 -35.60
CA ILE A 64 3.15 8.09 -36.13
C ILE A 64 2.52 7.67 -37.46
N ASP A 65 3.21 6.87 -38.28
CA ASP A 65 2.69 6.41 -39.58
C ASP A 65 1.50 5.44 -39.47
N GLU A 66 1.25 4.83 -38.29
CA GLU A 66 0.21 3.81 -38.08
C GLU A 66 -1.08 4.34 -37.42
N TYR A 67 -1.13 5.60 -36.99
CA TYR A 67 -2.29 6.15 -36.27
C TYR A 67 -3.07 7.17 -37.11
N GLY A 68 -4.37 6.96 -37.26
CA GLY A 68 -5.26 7.94 -37.87
C GLY A 68 -5.36 9.18 -36.97
N SER A 69 -5.25 10.37 -37.54
CA SER A 69 -5.40 11.65 -36.83
C SER A 69 -6.76 11.84 -36.13
N ASP A 70 -7.70 10.94 -36.39
CA ASP A 70 -9.10 11.02 -35.98
C ASP A 70 -9.42 10.16 -34.75
N ASP A 71 -8.49 9.34 -34.27
CA ASP A 71 -8.69 8.55 -33.06
C ASP A 71 -8.45 9.42 -31.82
N GLU A 72 -9.50 10.14 -31.44
CA GLU A 72 -9.63 10.94 -30.21
C GLU A 72 -9.48 10.00 -28.99
N PHE A 73 -8.24 9.74 -28.59
CA PHE A 73 -7.92 9.12 -27.32
C PHE A 73 -8.06 10.20 -26.24
N ASP A 74 -9.31 10.53 -25.89
CA ASP A 74 -9.56 11.55 -24.89
C ASP A 74 -9.14 11.05 -23.50
N PHE A 75 -8.34 11.87 -22.84
CA PHE A 75 -7.32 11.42 -21.89
C PHE A 75 -7.85 11.17 -20.47
N ASP A 76 -9.03 11.68 -20.17
CA ASP A 76 -9.62 11.68 -18.84
C ASP A 76 -10.48 10.44 -18.54
N ASP A 77 -10.77 9.61 -19.56
CA ASP A 77 -11.65 8.43 -19.46
C ASP A 77 -10.92 7.09 -19.62
N CYS A 78 -9.67 6.98 -19.19
CA CYS A 78 -8.90 5.73 -19.30
C CYS A 78 -9.51 4.58 -18.47
N GLY A 79 -10.17 3.63 -19.15
CA GLY A 79 -10.53 2.29 -18.68
C GLY A 79 -11.30 2.22 -17.36
N THR A 80 -12.62 2.04 -17.44
CA THR A 80 -13.46 1.74 -16.26
C THR A 80 -13.27 0.31 -15.74
N THR A 81 -12.87 -0.61 -16.63
CA THR A 81 -12.73 -2.04 -16.34
C THR A 81 -11.28 -2.41 -16.12
N ALA A 82 -11.01 -3.33 -15.19
CA ALA A 82 -9.68 -3.92 -15.00
C ALA A 82 -9.66 -5.34 -15.58
N VAL A 83 -8.63 -5.65 -16.36
CA VAL A 83 -8.41 -6.97 -16.96
C VAL A 83 -7.07 -7.53 -16.48
N ASP A 84 -6.99 -8.85 -16.41
CA ASP A 84 -5.78 -9.51 -15.93
C ASP A 84 -4.69 -9.51 -17.01
N SER A 85 -5.03 -9.73 -18.29
CA SER A 85 -4.05 -9.85 -19.38
C SER A 85 -4.13 -8.75 -20.46
N LEU A 86 -3.03 -8.59 -21.22
CA LEU A 86 -3.00 -7.74 -22.42
C LEU A 86 -3.96 -8.23 -23.53
N LEU A 87 -4.12 -9.55 -23.67
CA LEU A 87 -5.01 -10.12 -24.69
C LEU A 87 -6.47 -9.78 -24.41
N ASP A 88 -6.87 -9.82 -23.14
CA ASP A 88 -8.21 -9.40 -22.73
C ASP A 88 -8.43 -7.91 -22.96
N ALA A 89 -7.38 -7.09 -22.77
CA ALA A 89 -7.42 -5.68 -23.09
C ALA A 89 -7.56 -5.43 -24.59
N ALA A 90 -6.85 -6.21 -25.41
CA ALA A 90 -6.91 -6.13 -26.86
C ALA A 90 -8.29 -6.52 -27.40
N ARG A 91 -8.93 -7.55 -26.85
CA ARG A 91 -10.30 -7.97 -27.23
C ARG A 91 -11.37 -6.92 -26.95
N LEU A 92 -11.10 -5.95 -26.08
CA LEU A 92 -12.00 -4.83 -25.80
C LEU A 92 -11.81 -3.68 -26.80
N ASP A 93 -10.76 -3.71 -27.61
CA ASP A 93 -10.51 -2.70 -28.64
C ASP A 93 -11.43 -2.93 -29.85
N PRO A 94 -12.18 -1.92 -30.33
CA PRO A 94 -13.05 -2.03 -31.50
C PRO A 94 -12.32 -2.41 -32.79
N THR A 95 -11.02 -2.14 -32.88
CA THR A 95 -10.19 -2.49 -34.03
C THR A 95 -9.66 -3.93 -33.97
N PHE A 96 -9.91 -4.63 -32.85
CA PHE A 96 -9.52 -6.03 -32.70
C PHE A 96 -10.27 -6.91 -33.71
N PRO A 97 -9.58 -7.83 -34.42
CA PRO A 97 -10.21 -8.67 -35.43
C PRO A 97 -11.35 -9.50 -34.82
N SER A 98 -12.58 -9.30 -35.31
CA SER A 98 -13.72 -10.11 -34.88
C SER A 98 -13.63 -11.51 -35.49
N GLU A 99 -13.85 -12.56 -34.68
CA GLU A 99 -13.81 -13.95 -35.13
C GLU A 99 -14.85 -14.28 -36.23
N SER A 100 -15.81 -13.37 -36.48
CA SER A 100 -16.94 -13.56 -37.38
C SER A 100 -16.67 -13.34 -38.87
N GLU A 101 -15.51 -12.82 -39.28
CA GLU A 101 -15.27 -12.46 -40.70
C GLU A 101 -14.50 -13.52 -41.50
N GLN A 102 -14.11 -14.64 -40.91
CA GLN A 102 -13.27 -15.66 -41.57
C GLN A 102 -14.03 -16.82 -42.23
N GLU A 103 -15.36 -16.74 -42.35
CA GLU A 103 -16.17 -17.68 -43.14
C GLU A 103 -16.92 -16.96 -44.26
N GLY A 104 -16.23 -16.58 -45.34
CA GLY A 104 -16.88 -15.82 -46.42
C GLY A 104 -16.13 -15.63 -47.73
N SER A 105 -15.38 -16.62 -48.23
CA SER A 105 -14.90 -16.59 -49.61
C SER A 105 -15.89 -17.29 -50.54
N GLY A 106 -16.71 -16.50 -51.25
CA GLY A 106 -17.56 -16.99 -52.33
C GLY A 106 -17.95 -15.85 -53.28
N GLU A 107 -17.08 -15.63 -54.27
CA GLU A 107 -17.34 -15.10 -55.63
C GLU A 107 -18.53 -14.14 -55.87
N SER A 108 -18.24 -12.91 -56.30
CA SER A 108 -18.67 -12.46 -57.66
C SER A 108 -18.16 -11.06 -58.00
N ASP A 109 -17.66 -10.96 -59.23
CA ASP A 109 -17.34 -9.77 -60.01
C ASP A 109 -18.52 -8.80 -60.22
N GLU A 110 -18.13 -7.57 -60.58
CA GLU A 110 -18.74 -6.64 -61.56
C GLU A 110 -19.09 -5.23 -61.06
N ALA A 111 -18.92 -4.31 -62.02
CA ALA A 111 -18.73 -2.87 -61.90
C ALA A 111 -20.01 -2.03 -62.00
N SER A 112 -19.97 -0.80 -61.47
CA SER A 112 -20.51 0.47 -62.04
C SER A 112 -20.37 1.56 -60.97
N ASP A 113 -19.63 2.66 -61.16
CA ASP A 113 -19.88 3.84 -62.02
C ASP A 113 -21.08 4.72 -61.57
N VAL A 114 -20.88 6.04 -61.68
CA VAL A 114 -21.83 7.17 -61.74
C VAL A 114 -22.03 8.10 -60.50
N GLU A 115 -21.40 9.29 -60.65
CA GLU A 115 -21.83 10.70 -60.41
C GLU A 115 -22.08 11.25 -58.98
N MET A 116 -21.33 12.27 -58.52
CA MET A 116 -21.39 13.72 -58.84
C MET A 116 -22.72 14.39 -58.44
N VAL A 117 -22.74 15.04 -57.26
CA VAL A 117 -23.64 16.18 -56.98
C VAL A 117 -22.89 17.20 -56.11
N GLU A 118 -22.61 18.35 -56.71
CA GLU A 118 -22.27 19.61 -56.07
C GLU A 118 -23.50 20.19 -55.36
N ASN A 119 -23.31 20.88 -54.22
CA ASN A 119 -24.10 22.09 -53.97
C ASN A 119 -23.40 23.04 -53.00
N GLU A 120 -23.33 24.29 -53.43
CA GLU A 120 -22.75 25.46 -52.81
C GLU A 120 -23.57 26.04 -51.63
N GLU A 121 -22.91 26.96 -50.91
CA GLU A 121 -23.41 28.21 -50.30
C GLU A 121 -23.27 28.36 -48.76
N THR A 122 -22.21 29.09 -48.38
CA THR A 122 -22.07 30.03 -47.24
C THR A 122 -23.07 31.22 -47.36
N PRO A 123 -23.23 32.23 -46.45
CA PRO A 123 -22.32 32.71 -45.38
C PRO A 123 -22.97 33.37 -44.11
N THR A 124 -22.09 33.98 -43.28
CA THR A 124 -22.27 35.15 -42.37
C THR A 124 -22.68 34.95 -40.90
N GLY A 125 -21.92 35.60 -40.01
CA GLY A 125 -22.34 35.88 -38.63
C GLY A 125 -21.20 36.28 -37.67
N GLU A 126 -20.50 37.39 -37.94
CA GLU A 126 -19.70 38.11 -36.94
C GLU A 126 -20.61 38.73 -35.86
N THR A 127 -20.21 38.69 -34.58
CA THR A 127 -20.44 39.80 -33.63
C THR A 127 -19.42 39.76 -32.49
N ASP A 128 -18.64 40.84 -32.42
CA ASP A 128 -17.91 41.30 -31.24
C ASP A 128 -18.85 41.61 -30.06
N ALA A 129 -18.38 41.39 -28.83
CA ALA A 129 -18.72 42.25 -27.69
C ALA A 129 -17.69 42.10 -26.57
N ALA A 130 -16.77 43.05 -26.52
CA ALA A 130 -16.03 43.39 -25.31
C ALA A 130 -16.98 43.93 -24.23
N SER A 131 -16.74 43.59 -22.96
CA SER A 131 -17.26 44.37 -21.84
C SER A 131 -16.31 44.29 -20.65
N SER A 132 -15.69 45.44 -20.39
CA SER A 132 -14.90 45.79 -19.22
C SER A 132 -15.77 46.46 -18.15
N CYS A 133 -15.57 46.13 -16.88
CA CYS A 133 -15.86 47.01 -15.73
C CYS A 133 -14.96 46.54 -14.56
N GLU A 134 -13.92 47.30 -14.19
CA GLU A 134 -13.88 48.25 -13.05
C GLU A 134 -13.90 47.51 -11.70
N GLU A 135 -12.76 47.40 -11.01
CA GLU A 135 -12.27 48.37 -10.01
C GLU A 135 -13.29 48.59 -8.88
N ASP A 136 -13.01 48.04 -7.70
CA ASP A 136 -13.48 48.62 -6.46
C ASP A 136 -12.41 48.47 -5.37
N GLU A 137 -11.84 49.61 -5.00
CA GLU A 137 -11.01 49.82 -3.83
C GLU A 137 -11.92 49.97 -2.60
N SER A 138 -11.59 49.35 -1.47
CA SER A 138 -11.89 49.99 -0.18
C SER A 138 -11.01 49.47 0.95
N GLU A 139 -10.14 50.39 1.37
CA GLU A 139 -9.98 50.85 2.75
C GLU A 139 -9.76 49.82 3.88
N ALA A 140 -8.49 49.79 4.27
CA ALA A 140 -7.98 50.00 5.63
C ALA A 140 -9.00 50.34 6.74
N VAL A 141 -8.69 49.90 7.98
CA VAL A 141 -8.39 50.76 9.15
C VAL A 141 -8.72 50.05 10.49
N HIS A 142 -7.74 50.12 11.42
CA HIS A 142 -7.80 50.00 12.90
C HIS A 142 -8.06 48.62 13.55
N ALA A 143 -7.56 48.29 14.76
CA ALA A 143 -6.53 48.82 15.65
C ALA A 143 -6.49 47.92 16.92
N ASN A 144 -5.30 47.79 17.52
CA ASN A 144 -4.99 47.75 18.97
C ASN A 144 -5.45 46.60 19.91
N GLY A 145 -4.50 46.28 20.82
CA GLY A 145 -4.65 45.58 22.11
C GLY A 145 -3.69 44.38 22.19
N ALA A 146 -2.44 44.45 22.66
CA ALA A 146 -1.82 45.02 23.87
C ALA A 146 -2.40 44.47 25.19
N GLU A 147 -1.47 44.13 26.11
CA GLU A 147 -1.56 43.56 27.48
C GLU A 147 -1.23 42.06 27.53
N GLU A 148 0.02 41.65 27.80
CA GLU A 148 0.81 41.75 29.05
C GLU A 148 0.06 41.23 30.30
N GLU A 149 0.38 40.00 30.72
CA GLU A 149 0.54 39.67 32.13
C GLU A 149 1.74 38.72 32.32
N PRO A 150 2.68 39.02 33.24
CA PRO A 150 3.73 38.12 33.67
C PRO A 150 3.28 37.34 34.91
N GLY A 151 3.30 36.00 34.81
CA GLY A 151 3.11 35.09 35.93
C GLY A 151 4.46 34.59 36.45
N ASP A 152 4.87 35.19 37.56
CA ASP A 152 6.00 34.84 38.44
C ASP A 152 5.73 33.54 39.22
N GLU A 153 6.77 33.05 39.90
CA GLU A 153 6.84 31.97 40.90
C GLU A 153 7.02 30.52 40.36
N SER A 154 7.90 29.68 40.90
CA SER A 154 9.01 29.80 41.85
C SER A 154 9.66 28.41 41.93
N THR A 155 10.99 28.38 41.84
CA THR A 155 11.93 27.53 42.60
C THR A 155 11.48 26.16 43.11
N ASP A 156 12.18 25.10 42.68
CA ASP A 156 12.70 24.12 43.64
C ASP A 156 14.05 23.61 43.13
N GLU A 157 15.09 24.03 43.85
CA GLU A 157 16.45 23.55 43.79
C GLU A 157 16.45 22.12 44.36
N ILE A 158 16.87 21.13 43.57
CA ILE A 158 17.25 19.82 44.11
C ILE A 158 18.76 19.72 43.97
N GLU A 159 19.36 19.70 45.16
CA GLU A 159 20.78 19.60 45.43
C GLU A 159 21.42 18.34 44.84
N GLU A 160 22.71 18.53 44.62
CA GLU A 160 23.74 17.62 44.19
C GLU A 160 23.83 16.39 45.10
N ASP A 161 24.02 15.21 44.51
CA ASP A 161 24.65 14.10 45.20
C ASP A 161 25.78 13.55 44.31
N ASP A 162 26.98 13.94 44.72
CA ASP A 162 28.27 13.42 44.31
C ASP A 162 28.35 11.92 44.56
N ILE A 163 28.65 11.14 43.52
CA ILE A 163 29.31 9.84 43.68
C ILE A 163 30.48 9.81 42.71
N ASP A 164 31.62 10.29 43.21
CA ASP A 164 32.94 9.83 42.81
C ASP A 164 33.14 8.39 43.29
N ALA A 165 33.52 7.51 42.37
CA ALA A 165 34.31 6.34 42.69
C ALA A 165 35.17 6.00 41.48
N ASP A 166 36.44 6.37 41.60
CA ASP A 166 37.59 5.83 40.88
C ASP A 166 37.46 4.33 40.62
N ASP A 167 37.81 3.89 39.40
CA ASP A 167 38.83 2.85 39.33
C ASP A 167 39.58 2.90 38.00
N GLU A 168 40.87 3.17 38.16
CA GLU A 168 41.90 2.99 37.15
C GLU A 168 41.97 1.52 36.73
N GLN A 169 42.10 1.26 35.43
CA GLN A 169 43.14 0.32 34.98
C GLN A 169 43.39 0.50 33.47
N GLY A 170 44.56 1.07 33.19
CA GLY A 170 45.16 1.05 31.87
C GLY A 170 45.51 -0.37 31.44
N PHE A 171 45.31 -0.64 30.16
CA PHE A 171 46.03 -1.70 29.47
C PHE A 171 46.50 -1.16 28.12
N ASP A 172 47.73 -0.69 28.13
CA ASP A 172 48.56 -0.59 26.93
C ASP A 172 48.77 -2.01 26.38
N SER A 173 48.43 -2.23 25.12
CA SER A 173 49.04 -3.28 24.31
C SER A 173 49.00 -2.87 22.85
N ASN A 174 50.05 -2.17 22.46
CA ASN A 174 50.59 -2.21 21.10
C ASN A 174 50.76 -3.67 20.68
N ASN A 175 50.15 -4.07 19.55
CA ASN A 175 50.75 -5.11 18.72
C ASN A 175 50.52 -4.80 17.24
N ASP A 176 51.53 -4.16 16.67
CA ASP A 176 51.84 -4.10 15.25
C ASP A 176 52.13 -5.51 14.73
N GLN A 177 51.59 -5.87 13.55
CA GLN A 177 52.28 -6.54 12.43
C GLN A 177 51.31 -7.30 11.51
N SER A 178 51.08 -6.70 10.34
CA SER A 178 51.26 -7.28 8.99
C SER A 178 51.05 -8.77 8.77
N SER A 179 50.23 -9.13 7.76
CA SER A 179 50.64 -9.99 6.64
C SER A 179 49.52 -10.21 5.62
N SER A 180 49.93 -10.19 4.34
CA SER A 180 49.34 -10.73 3.10
C SER A 180 48.43 -11.95 3.27
N GLY A 181 47.39 -12.19 2.47
CA GLY A 181 47.33 -12.24 1.00
C GLY A 181 46.69 -13.58 0.59
N GLU A 182 46.30 -13.72 -0.70
CA GLU A 182 45.74 -14.93 -1.36
C GLU A 182 44.22 -15.15 -1.11
N GLN A 183 43.28 -15.05 -2.04
CA GLN A 183 43.16 -15.37 -3.48
C GLN A 183 43.10 -16.87 -3.81
N SER A 184 42.17 -17.21 -4.72
CA SER A 184 41.78 -18.53 -5.28
C SER A 184 40.83 -19.36 -4.42
N ASP A 185 39.93 -20.20 -4.93
CA ASP A 185 39.19 -20.44 -6.18
C ASP A 185 38.39 -21.74 -5.86
N LEU A 186 37.51 -22.16 -6.78
CA LEU A 186 36.87 -23.49 -6.86
C LEU A 186 35.61 -23.65 -5.98
N ASP A 187 34.52 -24.30 -6.39
CA ASP A 187 34.10 -24.94 -7.64
C ASP A 187 32.60 -25.28 -7.42
N ASN A 188 31.72 -25.00 -8.37
CA ASN A 188 31.18 -26.01 -9.29
C ASN A 188 30.48 -27.20 -8.61
N VAL A 189 29.14 -27.17 -8.47
CA VAL A 189 28.34 -28.39 -8.46
C VAL A 189 27.06 -28.19 -9.30
N THR A 190 26.94 -29.17 -10.19
CA THR A 190 26.01 -29.44 -11.29
C THR A 190 24.58 -29.84 -10.89
N HIS A 191 23.67 -29.55 -11.83
CA HIS A 191 22.50 -30.31 -12.28
C HIS A 191 21.84 -31.39 -11.38
N SER A 192 20.53 -31.27 -11.22
CA SER A 192 19.58 -32.39 -11.06
C SER A 192 18.25 -31.90 -11.65
N GLU A 193 17.96 -32.22 -12.90
CA GLU A 193 17.18 -33.40 -13.35
C GLU A 193 15.72 -33.34 -12.88
N GLU A 194 14.87 -33.02 -13.85
CA GLU A 194 13.42 -33.22 -13.87
C GLU A 194 13.07 -34.72 -13.69
N PRO A 195 11.83 -35.01 -13.30
CA PRO A 195 11.15 -36.06 -14.06
C PRO A 195 9.76 -35.63 -14.53
N ASP A 196 9.58 -35.94 -15.81
CA ASP A 196 8.38 -36.09 -16.60
C ASP A 196 7.30 -37.02 -16.00
N ASP A 197 6.10 -36.79 -16.54
CA ASP A 197 5.01 -37.73 -16.84
C ASP A 197 4.23 -38.40 -15.71
N HIS A 198 2.95 -38.02 -15.60
CA HIS A 198 1.84 -38.99 -15.67
C HIS A 198 0.55 -38.33 -16.18
N GLU A 199 0.30 -38.47 -17.48
CA GLU A 199 -1.06 -38.50 -18.04
C GLU A 199 -1.81 -39.72 -17.52
N LEU A 200 -3.07 -39.56 -17.08
CA LEU A 200 -4.07 -40.62 -17.13
C LEU A 200 -5.50 -40.05 -17.28
N HIS A 201 -6.18 -40.62 -18.28
CA HIS A 201 -7.56 -40.43 -18.71
C HIS A 201 -8.64 -40.46 -17.63
N GLY A 202 -9.80 -39.84 -17.90
CA GLY A 202 -11.01 -40.10 -17.11
C GLY A 202 -12.28 -39.36 -17.54
N ILE A 203 -12.91 -39.84 -18.60
CA ILE A 203 -14.24 -39.47 -19.10
C ILE A 203 -15.31 -39.59 -17.99
N GLY A 204 -16.24 -38.64 -17.91
CA GLY A 204 -17.36 -38.72 -16.98
C GLY A 204 -18.47 -37.68 -17.19
N ALA A 205 -19.07 -37.66 -18.37
CA ALA A 205 -20.35 -36.98 -18.59
C ALA A 205 -21.44 -37.62 -17.72
N ASN A 206 -22.23 -36.80 -17.02
CA ASN A 206 -23.56 -37.21 -16.57
C ASN A 206 -24.49 -36.00 -16.53
N SER A 207 -25.33 -35.96 -17.56
CA SER A 207 -26.59 -35.24 -17.63
C SER A 207 -27.48 -35.57 -16.44
N ARG A 208 -28.11 -34.57 -15.84
CA ARG A 208 -29.40 -34.74 -15.19
C ARG A 208 -30.29 -33.53 -15.43
N GLN A 209 -31.38 -33.88 -16.11
CA GLN A 209 -32.53 -33.12 -16.54
C GLN A 209 -33.59 -33.16 -15.43
N ASP A 210 -34.50 -32.19 -15.49
CA ASP A 210 -35.85 -32.17 -14.88
C ASP A 210 -35.87 -31.92 -13.35
N ASP A 211 -36.68 -31.03 -12.77
CA ASP A 211 -38.08 -30.68 -13.04
C ASP A 211 -38.39 -29.23 -12.58
N LEU A 212 -39.13 -28.49 -13.41
CA LEU A 212 -40.07 -27.43 -12.97
C LEU A 212 -41.46 -28.07 -12.87
N PRO A 213 -42.32 -27.64 -11.93
CA PRO A 213 -43.41 -26.77 -12.39
C PRO A 213 -43.82 -25.63 -11.42
N ASP A 214 -44.32 -24.61 -12.11
CA ASP A 214 -45.18 -23.46 -11.83
C ASP A 214 -46.52 -23.82 -11.09
N PRO A 215 -47.49 -22.91 -10.85
CA PRO A 215 -47.55 -21.73 -9.98
C PRO A 215 -48.79 -21.71 -9.02
N GLU A 216 -48.97 -20.57 -8.32
CA GLU A 216 -50.24 -19.95 -7.84
C GLU A 216 -50.97 -20.39 -6.54
N GLN A 217 -50.92 -19.46 -5.56
CA GLN A 217 -51.98 -18.93 -4.66
C GLN A 217 -52.57 -19.79 -3.50
N PRO A 218 -53.25 -19.21 -2.47
CA PRO A 218 -53.45 -17.80 -2.06
C PRO A 218 -53.15 -17.51 -0.56
N GLU A 219 -53.30 -16.22 -0.21
CA GLU A 219 -53.28 -15.59 1.11
C GLU A 219 -54.10 -16.29 2.21
N VAL A 220 -53.54 -16.37 3.43
CA VAL A 220 -54.30 -16.62 4.67
C VAL A 220 -53.83 -15.64 5.76
N GLU A 221 -54.68 -14.67 6.05
CA GLU A 221 -54.63 -13.87 7.28
C GLU A 221 -54.66 -14.76 8.53
N ARG A 222 -53.67 -14.63 9.42
CA ARG A 222 -53.82 -14.95 10.84
C ARG A 222 -53.04 -13.97 11.71
N ARG A 223 -53.77 -13.34 12.64
CA ARG A 223 -53.30 -12.58 13.79
C ARG A 223 -53.73 -13.33 15.06
N PRO A 224 -53.20 -12.99 16.24
CA PRO A 224 -52.05 -13.61 16.90
C PRO A 224 -52.47 -14.62 18.00
N THR A 225 -51.60 -15.56 18.33
CA THR A 225 -51.71 -16.37 19.56
C THR A 225 -50.40 -16.27 20.31
N GLU A 226 -50.44 -15.64 21.48
CA GLU A 226 -49.32 -15.54 22.41
C GLU A 226 -48.91 -16.93 22.91
N PRO A 227 -47.65 -17.36 22.71
CA PRO A 227 -47.12 -18.50 23.43
C PRO A 227 -46.57 -18.05 24.78
N SER A 228 -47.28 -18.53 25.81
CA SER A 228 -46.80 -18.94 27.13
C SER A 228 -45.29 -18.84 27.36
N VAL A 229 -44.92 -18.01 28.34
CA VAL A 229 -43.62 -17.93 28.99
C VAL A 229 -43.29 -19.30 29.62
N GLY A 230 -42.57 -20.13 28.88
CA GLY A 230 -41.81 -21.24 29.42
C GLY A 230 -40.42 -20.74 29.79
N ASP A 231 -39.86 -21.25 30.88
CA ASP A 231 -38.51 -20.99 31.33
C ASP A 231 -37.49 -21.43 30.25
N ASP A 232 -37.20 -20.53 29.32
CA ASP A 232 -36.11 -20.64 28.35
C ASP A 232 -34.79 -20.44 29.10
N GLU A 233 -34.15 -21.57 29.41
CA GLU A 233 -32.71 -21.64 29.58
C GLU A 233 -32.09 -20.92 28.36
N PRO A 234 -31.32 -19.82 28.54
CA PRO A 234 -30.83 -19.03 27.43
C PRO A 234 -30.04 -19.95 26.48
N PRO A 235 -30.33 -19.96 25.17
CA PRO A 235 -29.62 -20.80 24.23
C PRO A 235 -28.13 -20.53 24.41
N ALA A 236 -27.38 -21.59 24.68
CA ALA A 236 -25.93 -21.53 24.85
C ALA A 236 -25.35 -20.73 23.68
N ASP A 237 -24.66 -19.62 24.00
CA ASP A 237 -24.01 -18.69 23.07
C ASP A 237 -23.53 -19.41 21.81
N ASP A 238 -24.33 -19.34 20.75
CA ASP A 238 -23.98 -19.87 19.44
C ASP A 238 -22.67 -19.17 19.04
N GLU A 239 -21.59 -19.94 19.03
CA GLU A 239 -20.26 -19.52 18.58
C GLU A 239 -20.42 -18.60 17.37
N GLU A 240 -19.96 -17.34 17.49
CA GLU A 240 -20.33 -16.24 16.59
C GLU A 240 -20.39 -16.73 15.14
N SER A 241 -21.56 -16.63 14.50
CA SER A 241 -21.88 -17.25 13.20
C SER A 241 -20.77 -17.13 12.14
N TRP A 242 -19.97 -16.05 12.19
CA TRP A 242 -18.84 -15.82 11.30
C TRP A 242 -17.63 -16.72 11.56
N VAL A 243 -17.35 -17.12 12.81
CA VAL A 243 -16.20 -17.98 13.17
C VAL A 243 -16.35 -19.36 12.52
N ALA A 244 -17.55 -19.95 12.59
CA ALA A 244 -17.85 -21.20 11.92
C ALA A 244 -17.65 -21.11 10.40
N MET A 245 -18.08 -20.00 9.79
CA MET A 245 -17.87 -19.75 8.36
C MET A 245 -16.38 -19.60 8.01
N VAL A 246 -15.60 -18.87 8.81
CA VAL A 246 -14.15 -18.72 8.60
C VAL A 246 -13.42 -20.06 8.75
N ARG A 247 -13.79 -20.89 9.74
CA ARG A 247 -13.22 -22.23 9.91
C ARG A 247 -13.49 -23.16 8.72
N SER A 248 -14.62 -22.98 8.05
CA SER A 248 -14.97 -23.75 6.84
C SER A 248 -14.15 -23.34 5.61
N ASP A 249 -13.58 -22.12 5.59
CA ASP A 249 -12.73 -21.65 4.50
C ASP A 249 -11.27 -22.14 4.69
N PRO A 250 -10.69 -22.90 3.74
CA PRO A 250 -9.34 -23.47 3.88
C PRO A 250 -8.21 -22.45 4.01
N PHE A 251 -8.42 -21.22 3.51
CA PHE A 251 -7.44 -20.15 3.62
C PHE A 251 -7.68 -19.32 4.87
N LEU A 252 -8.91 -18.82 5.09
CA LEU A 252 -9.20 -17.95 6.23
C LEU A 252 -9.01 -18.66 7.58
N SER A 253 -9.26 -19.97 7.66
CA SER A 253 -8.98 -20.76 8.86
C SER A 253 -7.53 -20.67 9.35
N LYS A 254 -6.56 -20.49 8.44
CA LYS A 254 -5.13 -20.35 8.79
C LYS A 254 -4.80 -18.98 9.39
N VAL A 255 -5.61 -17.97 9.09
CA VAL A 255 -5.45 -16.57 9.54
C VAL A 255 -6.53 -16.16 10.53
N LEU A 256 -7.39 -17.09 10.96
CA LEU A 256 -8.45 -16.86 11.94
C LEU A 256 -7.95 -16.16 13.22
N PRO A 257 -6.81 -16.55 13.83
CA PRO A 257 -6.30 -15.84 15.01
C PRO A 257 -5.99 -14.36 14.73
N GLY A 258 -5.55 -14.02 13.51
CA GLY A 258 -5.34 -12.64 13.08
C GLY A 258 -6.65 -11.88 12.88
N ILE A 259 -7.68 -12.54 12.34
CA ILE A 259 -9.01 -11.97 12.16
C ILE A 259 -9.67 -11.68 13.52
N GLU A 260 -9.69 -12.64 14.44
CA GLU A 260 -10.20 -12.46 15.80
C GLU A 260 -9.50 -11.30 16.51
N TYR A 261 -8.17 -11.22 16.34
CA TYR A 261 -7.36 -10.14 16.91
C TYR A 261 -7.72 -8.77 16.32
N ALA A 262 -7.90 -8.69 15.00
CA ALA A 262 -8.30 -7.47 14.32
C ALA A 262 -9.69 -6.99 14.75
N VAL A 263 -10.65 -7.91 14.96
CA VAL A 263 -11.98 -7.59 15.49
C VAL A 263 -11.87 -7.09 16.93
N ALA A 264 -11.13 -7.79 17.80
CA ALA A 264 -11.01 -7.45 19.21
C ALA A 264 -10.36 -6.07 19.45
N PHE A 265 -9.37 -5.71 18.63
CA PHE A 265 -8.64 -4.44 18.75
C PHE A 265 -9.15 -3.35 17.79
N GLY A 266 -10.16 -3.61 16.97
CA GLY A 266 -10.69 -2.62 16.02
C GLY A 266 -9.66 -2.14 15.01
N PHE A 267 -8.94 -3.05 14.35
CA PHE A 267 -7.93 -2.66 13.37
C PHE A 267 -8.52 -1.85 12.20
N PRO A 268 -7.71 -1.00 11.54
CA PRO A 268 -8.11 -0.35 10.29
C PRO A 268 -8.54 -1.38 9.25
N SER A 269 -9.48 -0.99 8.38
CA SER A 269 -9.91 -1.90 7.31
C SER A 269 -8.79 -2.23 6.33
N LEU A 270 -8.88 -3.40 5.69
CA LEU A 270 -7.90 -3.84 4.70
C LEU A 270 -7.74 -2.82 3.56
N HIS A 271 -8.85 -2.23 3.08
CA HIS A 271 -8.77 -1.17 2.07
C HIS A 271 -7.96 0.03 2.55
N ARG A 272 -8.14 0.45 3.82
CA ARG A 272 -7.36 1.55 4.39
C ARG A 272 -5.87 1.22 4.47
N LEU A 273 -5.52 -0.01 4.85
CA LEU A 273 -4.13 -0.45 4.90
C LEU A 273 -3.49 -0.54 3.50
N ASP A 274 -4.25 -1.00 2.51
CA ASP A 274 -3.80 -1.12 1.12
C ASP A 274 -3.46 0.24 0.49
N ARG A 275 -4.15 1.31 0.88
CA ARG A 275 -3.84 2.67 0.40
C ARG A 275 -2.43 3.13 0.69
N TYR A 276 -1.83 2.72 1.81
CA TYR A 276 -0.42 3.04 2.09
C TYR A 276 0.55 2.31 1.16
N ASN A 277 0.12 1.23 0.53
CA ASN A 277 0.92 0.46 -0.43
C ASN A 277 0.76 1.00 -1.87
N ASP A 278 -0.37 1.66 -2.14
CA ASP A 278 -0.68 2.20 -3.46
C ASP A 278 0.09 3.47 -3.79
N ALA A 279 0.08 4.43 -2.86
CA ALA A 279 0.55 5.80 -3.06
C ALA A 279 1.50 6.24 -1.93
N VAL A 280 2.70 6.69 -2.33
CA VAL A 280 3.75 7.17 -1.42
C VAL A 280 3.41 8.56 -0.87
N GLU A 281 2.61 9.34 -1.60
CA GLU A 281 2.07 10.63 -1.18
C GLU A 281 1.24 10.50 0.10
N ILE A 282 0.48 9.42 0.25
CA ILE A 282 -0.30 9.12 1.46
C ILE A 282 0.62 8.87 2.66
N VAL A 283 1.70 8.10 2.44
CA VAL A 283 2.71 7.82 3.48
C VAL A 283 3.38 9.12 3.90
N TYR A 284 3.83 9.91 2.94
CA TYR A 284 4.48 11.19 3.18
C TYR A 284 3.57 12.19 3.90
N TRP A 285 2.33 12.34 3.43
CA TRP A 285 1.31 13.16 4.10
C TRP A 285 1.13 12.73 5.54
N ARG A 286 0.97 11.43 5.80
CA ARG A 286 0.75 10.93 7.16
C ARG A 286 1.97 11.15 8.06
N LEU A 287 3.19 11.04 7.54
CA LEU A 287 4.40 11.38 8.30
C LEU A 287 4.37 12.85 8.73
N LYS A 288 4.09 13.76 7.80
CA LYS A 288 4.08 15.21 8.02
C LYS A 288 2.92 15.66 8.91
N SER A 289 1.74 15.07 8.75
CA SER A 289 0.52 15.46 9.44
C SER A 289 0.38 14.86 10.83
N THR A 290 1.24 13.90 11.21
CA THR A 290 1.24 13.31 12.55
C THR A 290 2.21 14.08 13.45
N PRO A 291 1.74 14.95 14.39
CA PRO A 291 2.62 15.79 15.18
C PRO A 291 3.63 14.98 16.00
N ALA A 292 3.19 13.85 16.57
CA ALA A 292 4.05 12.96 17.33
C ALA A 292 5.20 12.35 16.50
N VAL A 293 5.17 12.43 15.15
CA VAL A 293 6.26 12.00 14.27
C VAL A 293 7.22 13.16 13.96
N MET A 294 6.72 14.25 13.37
CA MET A 294 7.54 15.32 12.76
C MET A 294 7.66 16.61 13.59
N ASP A 295 7.11 16.68 14.81
CA ASP A 295 7.14 17.91 15.60
C ASP A 295 8.56 18.27 16.10
N LEU A 296 9.00 19.47 15.71
CA LEU A 296 10.30 20.10 16.00
C LEU A 296 10.45 20.56 17.45
N GLY A 297 9.39 20.44 18.26
CA GLY A 297 9.40 20.74 19.69
C GLY A 297 9.51 19.50 20.58
N ASP A 298 8.69 19.51 21.62
CA ASP A 298 8.75 18.60 22.75
C ASP A 298 7.85 17.35 22.60
N ALA A 299 7.14 17.19 21.48
CA ALA A 299 6.15 16.12 21.30
C ALA A 299 6.55 15.04 20.27
N GLY A 300 7.56 15.28 19.45
CA GLY A 300 7.95 14.39 18.35
C GLY A 300 8.81 13.18 18.75
N ILE A 301 8.96 12.21 17.83
CA ILE A 301 9.83 11.02 17.98
C ILE A 301 11.22 11.39 18.44
N ALA A 302 11.74 12.52 17.94
CA ALA A 302 13.02 13.10 18.35
C ALA A 302 13.19 13.08 19.87
N ARG A 303 12.18 13.45 20.65
CA ARG A 303 12.28 13.51 22.11
C ARG A 303 12.33 12.14 22.77
N PHE A 304 11.49 11.20 22.33
CA PHE A 304 11.21 9.99 23.09
C PHE A 304 11.80 8.69 22.53
N TYR A 305 12.35 8.66 21.32
CA TYR A 305 12.83 7.40 20.73
C TYR A 305 13.85 6.68 21.62
N ARG A 306 14.67 7.42 22.37
CA ARG A 306 15.67 6.86 23.29
C ARG A 306 15.08 6.08 24.46
N ARG A 307 13.79 6.27 24.75
CA ARG A 307 13.04 5.57 25.81
C ARG A 307 12.31 4.33 25.27
N THR A 308 12.47 4.02 23.98
CA THR A 308 11.82 2.89 23.34
C THR A 308 12.72 1.66 23.39
N PRO A 309 12.14 0.45 23.40
CA PRO A 309 12.92 -0.79 23.28
C PRO A 309 13.73 -0.85 21.98
N PHE A 310 13.25 -0.19 20.92
CA PHE A 310 13.90 -0.14 19.62
C PHE A 310 15.28 0.49 19.69
N TYR A 311 15.40 1.60 20.44
CA TYR A 311 16.69 2.24 20.66
C TYR A 311 17.61 1.42 21.56
N SER A 312 17.08 0.78 22.60
CA SER A 312 17.86 -0.14 23.44
C SER A 312 18.47 -1.26 22.61
N ASN A 313 17.70 -1.87 21.71
CA ASN A 313 18.17 -2.91 20.80
C ASN A 313 19.25 -2.40 19.84
N TYR A 314 19.00 -1.26 19.18
CA TYR A 314 19.98 -0.62 18.28
C TYR A 314 21.32 -0.36 18.99
N ARG A 315 21.27 0.11 20.24
CA ARG A 315 22.49 0.33 21.04
C ARG A 315 23.21 -0.96 21.39
N GLU A 316 22.49 -1.95 21.90
CA GLU A 316 23.07 -3.26 22.25
C GLU A 316 23.70 -3.93 21.02
N GLU A 317 23.03 -3.85 19.87
CA GLU A 317 23.54 -4.36 18.59
C GLU A 317 24.83 -3.64 18.16
N GLY A 318 24.85 -2.31 18.21
CA GLY A 318 26.07 -1.52 17.96
C GLY A 318 27.23 -1.86 18.90
N GLU A 319 26.96 -1.98 20.22
CA GLU A 319 27.95 -2.35 21.24
C GLU A 319 28.55 -3.74 21.01
N CYS A 320 27.74 -4.67 20.51
CA CYS A 320 28.16 -6.04 20.26
C CYS A 320 28.79 -6.24 18.88
N HIS A 321 28.37 -5.50 17.86
CA HIS A 321 29.07 -5.46 16.57
C HIS A 321 30.50 -4.97 16.75
N ALA A 322 30.73 -3.95 17.58
CA ALA A 322 32.08 -3.50 17.94
C ALA A 322 32.92 -4.61 18.62
N LYS A 323 32.28 -5.60 19.23
CA LYS A 323 32.93 -6.71 19.96
C LYS A 323 32.89 -8.05 19.20
N ASN A 324 32.35 -8.10 17.97
CA ASN A 324 32.06 -9.34 17.23
C ASN A 324 31.22 -10.37 18.03
N VAL A 325 30.29 -9.90 18.86
CA VAL A 325 29.39 -10.74 19.66
C VAL A 325 28.01 -10.77 19.03
N LYS A 326 27.37 -11.94 19.01
CA LYS A 326 25.98 -12.06 18.53
C LYS A 326 25.00 -11.55 19.59
N VAL A 327 24.15 -10.60 19.22
CA VAL A 327 23.07 -10.08 20.07
C VAL A 327 21.81 -10.90 19.92
N VAL A 328 21.10 -11.06 21.03
CA VAL A 328 19.69 -11.47 21.04
C VAL A 328 18.89 -10.23 21.41
N PRO A 329 18.13 -9.63 20.49
CA PRO A 329 17.43 -8.37 20.75
C PRO A 329 16.44 -8.53 21.91
N PHE A 330 16.30 -7.47 22.71
CA PHE A 330 15.29 -7.40 23.75
C PHE A 330 13.90 -7.25 23.10
N VAL A 331 13.04 -8.23 23.34
CA VAL A 331 11.67 -8.24 22.82
C VAL A 331 10.73 -7.93 23.97
N LEU A 332 9.97 -6.84 23.84
CA LEU A 332 8.84 -6.59 24.74
C LEU A 332 7.82 -7.73 24.61
N SER A 333 7.31 -8.18 25.75
CA SER A 333 6.26 -9.20 25.85
C SER A 333 5.16 -9.00 24.79
N SER A 334 5.12 -9.81 23.74
CA SER A 334 4.03 -9.74 22.75
C SER A 334 2.72 -10.24 23.35
N ALA A 335 1.59 -9.99 22.69
CA ALA A 335 0.32 -10.63 23.04
C ALA A 335 0.39 -12.18 23.02
N ASP A 336 1.44 -12.76 22.41
CA ASP A 336 1.68 -14.20 22.42
C ASP A 336 2.27 -14.70 23.76
N GLU A 337 2.88 -13.82 24.57
CA GLU A 337 3.26 -14.17 25.96
C GLU A 337 2.03 -14.35 26.86
N GLU A 338 0.89 -13.71 26.55
CA GLU A 338 -0.39 -14.01 27.21
C GLU A 338 -0.91 -15.41 26.81
N GLU A 339 -0.75 -15.82 25.55
CA GLU A 339 -1.07 -17.19 25.11
C GLU A 339 -0.17 -18.24 25.77
N LYS A 340 1.09 -17.87 26.03
CA LYS A 340 2.04 -18.72 26.78
C LYS A 340 1.60 -18.92 28.22
N LYS A 341 1.09 -17.87 28.88
CA LYS A 341 0.45 -18.00 30.19
C LYS A 341 -0.80 -18.90 30.13
N GLN A 342 -1.53 -18.88 29.01
CA GLN A 342 -2.70 -19.74 28.77
C GLN A 342 -2.36 -21.14 28.21
N LYS A 343 -1.08 -21.50 28.04
CA LYS A 343 -0.61 -22.77 27.45
C LYS A 343 -1.10 -23.04 26.02
N LYS A 344 -1.49 -22.00 25.27
CA LYS A 344 -1.87 -22.06 23.85
C LYS A 344 -0.73 -21.66 22.90
N TYR A 345 0.44 -21.36 23.46
CA TYR A 345 1.56 -20.80 22.73
C TYR A 345 2.17 -21.77 21.71
N VAL A 346 2.22 -21.31 20.46
CA VAL A 346 3.05 -21.88 19.41
C VAL A 346 4.39 -21.16 19.42
N PRO A 347 5.51 -21.84 19.77
CA PRO A 347 6.83 -21.25 19.78
C PRO A 347 7.15 -20.52 18.48
N LEU A 348 7.68 -19.30 18.60
CA LEU A 348 8.34 -18.67 17.46
C LEU A 348 9.45 -19.60 16.98
N GLN A 349 9.60 -19.75 15.66
CA GLN A 349 10.74 -20.45 15.11
C GLN A 349 12.00 -19.77 15.63
N LYS A 350 12.93 -20.58 16.16
CA LYS A 350 14.08 -20.10 16.92
C LYS A 350 14.94 -19.21 16.02
N GLY A 351 14.92 -17.90 16.26
CA GLY A 351 15.71 -16.91 15.49
C GLY A 351 14.92 -16.01 14.54
N GLU A 352 13.61 -16.24 14.34
CA GLU A 352 12.76 -15.38 13.52
C GLU A 352 11.75 -14.65 14.40
N TYR A 353 12.18 -13.52 14.97
CA TYR A 353 11.24 -12.60 15.60
C TYR A 353 10.52 -11.80 14.51
N PRO A 354 9.18 -11.65 14.59
CA PRO A 354 8.49 -10.77 13.68
C PRO A 354 9.04 -9.36 13.86
N ALA A 355 9.38 -8.70 12.75
CA ALA A 355 9.72 -7.30 12.77
C ALA A 355 8.56 -6.48 13.40
N PRO A 356 8.85 -5.37 14.12
CA PRO A 356 7.87 -4.62 14.91
C PRO A 356 6.93 -3.76 14.06
N TYR A 357 6.40 -4.32 12.98
CA TYR A 357 5.60 -3.60 11.99
C TYR A 357 4.11 -3.90 12.12
N GLY A 358 3.72 -4.89 12.94
CA GLY A 358 2.32 -5.26 13.15
C GLY A 358 1.57 -5.46 11.83
N TYR A 359 0.51 -4.67 11.63
CA TYR A 359 -0.29 -4.69 10.40
C TYR A 359 0.17 -3.69 9.32
N TYR A 360 1.31 -3.01 9.51
CA TYR A 360 1.90 -2.03 8.58
C TYR A 360 3.04 -2.58 7.71
N ASP A 361 3.26 -3.89 7.71
CA ASP A 361 4.36 -4.57 7.00
C ASP A 361 4.47 -4.17 5.51
N ARG A 362 3.34 -3.92 4.85
CA ARG A 362 3.28 -3.57 3.40
C ARG A 362 3.77 -2.17 3.06
N CYS A 363 3.73 -1.20 3.98
CA CYS A 363 4.15 0.17 3.70
C CYS A 363 5.54 0.54 4.27
N VAL A 364 6.22 -0.43 4.88
CA VAL A 364 7.57 -0.25 5.45
C VAL A 364 8.55 0.32 4.44
N ALA A 365 8.54 -0.17 3.20
CA ALA A 365 9.45 0.31 2.15
C ALA A 365 9.27 1.81 1.89
N TYR A 366 8.02 2.28 1.73
CA TYR A 366 7.75 3.69 1.50
C TYR A 366 8.08 4.57 2.70
N ILE A 367 7.81 4.12 3.93
CA ILE A 367 8.22 4.86 5.13
C ILE A 367 9.74 4.99 5.15
N MET A 368 10.47 3.89 4.86
CA MET A 368 11.93 3.89 4.78
C MET A 368 12.45 4.85 3.72
N ASP A 369 11.88 4.83 2.52
CA ASP A 369 12.27 5.75 1.44
C ASP A 369 12.08 7.21 1.90
N CYS A 370 10.96 7.56 2.54
CA CYS A 370 10.74 8.91 3.06
C CYS A 370 11.75 9.34 4.14
N VAL A 371 12.19 8.44 5.04
CA VAL A 371 13.07 8.83 6.17
C VAL A 371 14.56 8.74 5.85
N TYR A 372 14.95 7.84 4.94
CA TYR A 372 16.33 7.53 4.64
C TYR A 372 16.81 8.11 3.31
N ASP A 373 15.94 8.19 2.30
CA ASP A 373 16.33 8.68 0.98
C ASP A 373 16.04 10.18 0.83
N PRO A 374 17.09 11.03 0.73
CA PRO A 374 16.91 12.48 0.54
C PRO A 374 16.26 12.84 -0.79
N PHE A 375 16.27 11.93 -1.77
CA PHE A 375 15.58 12.15 -3.05
C PHE A 375 14.08 11.91 -2.91
N THR A 376 13.65 10.98 -2.05
CA THR A 376 12.22 10.72 -1.82
C THR A 376 11.58 11.79 -0.94
N SER A 377 12.24 12.20 0.16
CA SER A 377 11.82 13.37 0.94
C SER A 377 13.00 14.09 1.57
N GLN A 378 13.25 15.32 1.10
CA GLN A 378 14.32 16.15 1.65
C GLN A 378 13.98 16.61 3.07
N SER A 379 12.73 16.98 3.34
CA SER A 379 12.33 17.55 4.63
C SER A 379 12.35 16.50 5.76
N VAL A 380 11.80 15.32 5.50
CA VAL A 380 11.75 14.20 6.46
C VAL A 380 13.15 13.62 6.66
N TYR A 381 13.91 13.42 5.57
CA TYR A 381 15.30 13.02 5.65
C TYR A 381 16.12 14.00 6.49
N ALA A 382 16.07 15.30 6.17
CA ALA A 382 16.88 16.31 6.86
C ALA A 382 16.54 16.40 8.35
N HIS A 383 15.26 16.23 8.71
CA HIS A 383 14.82 16.19 10.09
C HIS A 383 15.47 15.04 10.87
N PHE A 384 15.28 13.79 10.41
CA PHE A 384 15.81 12.62 11.12
C PHE A 384 17.34 12.53 11.03
N ARG A 385 17.93 12.97 9.91
CA ARG A 385 19.38 13.07 9.75
C ARG A 385 19.99 14.06 10.73
N SER A 386 19.38 15.23 10.89
CA SER A 386 19.82 16.20 11.88
C SER A 386 19.74 15.65 13.31
N ILE A 387 18.71 14.87 13.63
CA ILE A 387 18.59 14.20 14.94
C ILE A 387 19.73 13.20 15.14
N PHE A 388 20.00 12.35 14.15
CA PHE A 388 21.09 11.37 14.16
C PHE A 388 22.45 12.03 14.40
N ASP A 389 22.78 13.05 13.59
CA ASP A 389 24.07 13.74 13.65
C ASP A 389 24.22 14.54 14.96
N LYS A 390 23.20 15.31 15.38
CA LYS A 390 23.23 16.10 16.63
C LYS A 390 23.42 15.24 17.88
N ARG A 391 23.03 13.97 17.82
CA ARG A 391 23.01 13.07 18.96
C ARG A 391 24.15 12.07 18.97
N GLY A 392 25.02 12.10 17.96
CA GLY A 392 26.17 11.21 17.83
C GLY A 392 25.74 9.74 17.82
N GLU A 393 24.70 9.42 17.04
CA GLU A 393 24.20 8.04 16.93
C GLU A 393 25.01 7.18 15.94
N ASP A 394 25.95 7.80 15.23
CA ASP A 394 26.95 7.18 14.34
C ASP A 394 27.92 6.25 15.07
N ARG A 395 28.08 6.43 16.38
CA ARG A 395 28.85 5.51 17.25
C ARG A 395 28.26 4.10 17.35
N TRP A 396 26.99 3.91 16.97
CA TRP A 396 26.28 2.63 17.10
C TRP A 396 26.00 1.95 15.75
N GLY A 397 25.95 2.71 14.66
CA GLY A 397 25.58 2.18 13.35
C GLY A 397 25.45 3.28 12.30
N GLU A 398 25.17 2.88 11.06
CA GLU A 398 24.94 3.85 9.99
C GLU A 398 23.56 4.50 10.14
N TYR A 399 23.36 5.67 9.51
CA TYR A 399 22.07 6.35 9.49
C TYR A 399 20.93 5.45 8.96
N LYS A 400 21.25 4.56 8.01
CA LYS A 400 20.30 3.58 7.47
C LYS A 400 19.79 2.63 8.53
N ASP A 401 20.69 2.10 9.36
CA ASP A 401 20.38 1.16 10.43
C ASP A 401 19.56 1.86 11.52
N PHE A 402 19.96 3.09 11.88
CA PHE A 402 19.17 3.92 12.80
C PHE A 402 17.74 4.16 12.28
N CYS A 403 17.58 4.50 11.00
CA CYS A 403 16.26 4.67 10.39
C CYS A 403 15.44 3.38 10.49
N LYS A 404 16.03 2.24 10.10
CA LYS A 404 15.36 0.94 10.02
C LYS A 404 15.01 0.37 11.40
N GLU A 405 15.90 0.48 12.37
CA GLU A 405 15.79 -0.18 13.66
C GLU A 405 15.13 0.70 14.72
N VAL A 406 15.20 2.02 14.57
CA VAL A 406 14.70 2.97 15.58
C VAL A 406 13.55 3.81 15.03
N ILE A 407 13.79 4.59 13.97
CA ILE A 407 12.83 5.60 13.51
C ILE A 407 11.57 4.95 12.91
N LEU A 408 11.74 4.00 12.00
CA LEU A 408 10.63 3.28 11.35
C LEU A 408 9.71 2.59 12.38
N PRO A 409 10.20 1.79 13.34
CA PRO A 409 9.36 1.23 14.39
C PRO A 409 8.68 2.30 15.25
N CYS A 410 9.35 3.43 15.55
CA CYS A 410 8.73 4.53 16.29
C CYS A 410 7.57 5.18 15.50
N ILE A 411 7.72 5.37 14.19
CA ILE A 411 6.65 5.88 13.32
C ILE A 411 5.46 4.94 13.35
N ILE A 412 5.69 3.64 13.11
CA ILE A 412 4.62 2.64 13.08
C ILE A 412 3.94 2.53 14.45
N ARG A 413 4.69 2.66 15.55
CA ARG A 413 4.15 2.72 16.92
C ARG A 413 3.22 3.91 17.11
N VAL A 414 3.59 5.10 16.65
CA VAL A 414 2.72 6.29 16.72
C VAL A 414 1.47 6.11 15.88
N TRP A 415 1.61 5.64 14.64
CA TRP A 415 0.47 5.42 13.73
C TRP A 415 -0.52 4.39 14.28
N THR A 416 0.00 3.28 14.81
CA THR A 416 -0.81 2.23 15.44
C THR A 416 -1.53 2.78 16.67
N PHE A 417 -0.87 3.60 17.49
CA PHE A 417 -1.52 4.26 18.63
C PHE A 417 -2.68 5.15 18.18
N ASP A 418 -2.47 6.01 17.18
CA ASP A 418 -3.50 6.94 16.69
C ASP A 418 -4.71 6.22 16.10
N ASP A 419 -4.50 5.09 15.42
CA ASP A 419 -5.60 4.30 14.87
C ASP A 419 -6.43 3.63 15.95
N LEU A 420 -5.77 2.97 16.89
CA LEU A 420 -6.44 2.12 17.87
C LEU A 420 -6.97 2.93 19.06
N LYS A 421 -6.37 4.08 19.38
CA LYS A 421 -6.86 4.98 20.43
C LYS A 421 -8.25 5.53 20.08
N ARG A 422 -8.50 5.82 18.79
CA ARG A 422 -9.83 6.28 18.32
C ARG A 422 -10.91 5.22 18.56
N GLN A 423 -10.54 3.95 18.57
CA GLN A 423 -11.44 2.83 18.85
C GLN A 423 -11.54 2.49 20.35
N GLY A 424 -10.74 3.14 21.20
CA GLY A 424 -10.66 2.84 22.63
C GLY A 424 -9.94 1.52 22.96
N SER A 425 -9.31 0.87 21.98
CA SER A 425 -8.68 -0.44 22.12
C SER A 425 -7.29 -0.39 22.75
N VAL A 426 -6.65 0.78 22.74
CA VAL A 426 -5.36 1.02 23.41
C VAL A 426 -5.41 2.33 24.20
N SER A 427 -4.71 2.35 25.33
CA SER A 427 -4.62 3.52 26.21
C SER A 427 -3.20 4.06 26.32
N THR A 428 -2.20 3.19 26.12
CA THR A 428 -0.78 3.52 26.25
C THR A 428 0.01 2.98 25.07
N PHE A 429 1.22 3.52 24.86
CA PHE A 429 2.13 2.95 23.87
C PHE A 429 2.63 1.54 24.23
N LEU A 430 2.57 1.13 25.50
CA LEU A 430 2.89 -0.24 25.89
C LEU A 430 1.86 -1.23 25.35
N ASP A 431 0.59 -0.84 25.27
CA ASP A 431 -0.46 -1.66 24.64
C ASP A 431 -0.16 -1.87 23.15
N VAL A 432 0.31 -0.80 22.48
CA VAL A 432 0.71 -0.83 21.07
C VAL A 432 1.92 -1.72 20.84
N ASP A 433 2.94 -1.65 21.70
CA ASP A 433 4.12 -2.50 21.56
C ASP A 433 3.75 -3.98 21.53
N ARG A 434 2.74 -4.42 22.32
CA ARG A 434 2.24 -5.81 22.28
C ARG A 434 1.64 -6.20 20.94
N ILE A 435 1.05 -5.25 20.23
CA ILE A 435 0.40 -5.42 18.92
C ILE A 435 1.46 -5.46 17.82
N LEU A 436 2.48 -4.58 17.87
CA LEU A 436 3.53 -4.49 16.85
C LEU A 436 4.31 -5.80 16.68
N PHE A 437 4.59 -6.48 17.79
CA PHE A 437 5.28 -7.77 17.80
C PHE A 437 4.33 -8.97 17.72
N SER A 438 3.02 -8.75 17.61
CA SER A 438 2.03 -9.83 17.57
C SER A 438 2.06 -10.54 16.22
N ARG A 439 2.23 -11.88 16.25
CA ARG A 439 2.07 -12.71 15.05
C ARG A 439 0.66 -12.57 14.45
N ARG A 440 -0.37 -12.38 15.28
CA ARG A 440 -1.76 -12.23 14.84
C ARG A 440 -1.96 -10.96 14.01
N ALA A 441 -1.29 -9.86 14.39
CA ALA A 441 -1.31 -8.64 13.58
C ALA A 441 -0.69 -8.85 12.20
N LYS A 442 0.44 -9.58 12.13
CA LYS A 442 1.08 -9.94 10.85
C LYS A 442 0.21 -10.89 10.01
N GLN A 443 -0.45 -11.86 10.64
CA GLN A 443 -1.39 -12.76 9.95
C GLN A 443 -2.55 -11.97 9.34
N PHE A 444 -3.09 -10.97 10.04
CA PHE A 444 -4.11 -10.08 9.48
C PHE A 444 -3.57 -9.32 8.26
N ALA A 445 -2.39 -8.70 8.34
CA ALA A 445 -1.79 -8.01 7.20
C ALA A 445 -1.49 -8.92 6.00
N SER A 446 -1.31 -10.24 6.21
CA SER A 446 -1.13 -11.18 5.10
C SER A 446 -2.34 -11.26 4.17
N LEU A 447 -3.54 -10.88 4.64
CA LEU A 447 -4.75 -10.78 3.83
C LEU A 447 -4.61 -9.76 2.68
N LEU A 448 -3.71 -8.78 2.81
CA LEU A 448 -3.41 -7.79 1.76
C LEU A 448 -2.66 -8.38 0.56
N ALA A 449 -2.10 -9.60 0.67
CA ALA A 449 -1.38 -10.23 -0.44
C ALA A 449 -2.27 -10.51 -1.66
N ASP A 450 -3.55 -10.78 -1.41
CA ASP A 450 -4.57 -11.03 -2.41
C ASP A 450 -5.88 -10.38 -1.93
N LEU A 451 -5.85 -9.05 -1.89
CA LEU A 451 -6.93 -8.27 -1.30
C LEU A 451 -8.28 -8.58 -1.95
N ALA A 452 -8.33 -8.75 -3.27
CA ALA A 452 -9.57 -9.00 -4.01
C ALA A 452 -10.25 -10.30 -3.56
N ASN A 453 -9.52 -11.42 -3.57
CA ASN A 453 -10.08 -12.71 -3.19
C ASN A 453 -10.36 -12.78 -1.69
N ASN A 454 -9.44 -12.26 -0.85
CA ASN A 454 -9.64 -12.26 0.59
C ASN A 454 -10.82 -11.38 1.02
N SER A 455 -11.05 -10.26 0.33
CA SER A 455 -12.22 -9.41 0.52
C SER A 455 -13.52 -10.15 0.22
N ALA A 456 -13.58 -10.91 -0.88
CA ALA A 456 -14.75 -11.70 -1.22
C ALA A 456 -15.03 -12.79 -0.17
N ARG A 457 -13.97 -13.50 0.28
CA ARG A 457 -14.08 -14.53 1.34
C ARG A 457 -14.57 -13.92 2.67
N LEU A 458 -13.97 -12.82 3.12
CA LEU A 458 -14.36 -12.15 4.36
C LEU A 458 -15.81 -11.64 4.31
N LYS A 459 -16.23 -11.05 3.18
CA LYS A 459 -17.62 -10.62 2.98
C LYS A 459 -18.61 -11.79 3.07
N LYS A 460 -18.26 -12.95 2.46
CA LYS A 460 -19.06 -14.17 2.55
C LYS A 460 -19.21 -14.67 3.99
N CYS A 461 -18.19 -14.48 4.82
CA CYS A 461 -18.23 -14.79 6.25
C CYS A 461 -18.90 -13.71 7.12
N GLY A 462 -19.51 -12.67 6.54
CA GLY A 462 -20.12 -11.58 7.31
C GLY A 462 -19.11 -10.57 7.90
N LEU A 463 -17.83 -10.67 7.55
CA LEU A 463 -16.75 -9.80 8.03
C LEU A 463 -16.46 -8.63 7.07
N GLY A 464 -17.50 -8.13 6.39
CA GLY A 464 -17.37 -7.02 5.43
C GLY A 464 -16.77 -5.75 6.06
N GLY A 465 -16.99 -5.52 7.36
CA GLY A 465 -16.43 -4.38 8.09
C GLY A 465 -14.90 -4.38 8.20
N LEU A 466 -14.26 -5.56 8.21
CA LEU A 466 -12.79 -5.67 8.17
C LEU A 466 -12.22 -5.33 6.79
N VAL A 467 -13.02 -5.52 5.74
CA VAL A 467 -12.62 -5.18 4.37
C VAL A 467 -12.76 -3.68 4.13
N LYS A 468 -13.93 -3.14 4.48
CA LYS A 468 -14.27 -1.72 4.33
C LYS A 468 -15.10 -1.29 5.55
N ASN A 469 -14.50 -0.46 6.39
CA ASN A 469 -15.17 0.08 7.56
C ASN A 469 -15.81 1.44 7.22
N VAL A 470 -17.03 1.69 7.73
CA VAL A 470 -17.71 2.99 7.57
C VAL A 470 -16.89 4.12 8.20
N ALA A 471 -16.23 3.84 9.32
CA ALA A 471 -15.35 4.80 10.00
C ALA A 471 -14.17 5.27 9.13
N ASP A 472 -13.77 4.48 8.12
CA ASP A 472 -12.67 4.81 7.22
C ASP A 472 -13.11 5.66 6.02
N VAL A 473 -14.41 5.85 5.74
CA VAL A 473 -14.88 6.54 4.52
C VAL A 473 -14.36 7.98 4.42
N ALA A 474 -14.46 8.75 5.52
CA ALA A 474 -13.96 10.12 5.54
C ALA A 474 -12.44 10.17 5.35
N TRP A 475 -11.72 9.23 5.97
CA TRP A 475 -10.28 9.10 5.82
C TRP A 475 -9.89 8.74 4.39
N MET A 476 -10.57 7.77 3.77
CA MET A 476 -10.31 7.34 2.38
C MET A 476 -10.53 8.48 1.39
N LYS A 477 -11.62 9.25 1.55
CA LYS A 477 -11.89 10.42 0.71
C LYS A 477 -10.76 11.45 0.85
N HIS A 478 -10.36 11.75 2.08
CA HIS A 478 -9.29 12.70 2.32
C HIS A 478 -7.95 12.24 1.74
N MET A 479 -7.64 10.93 1.79
CA MET A 479 -6.42 10.40 1.18
C MET A 479 -6.46 10.39 -0.35
N GLN A 480 -7.64 10.34 -0.95
CA GLN A 480 -7.78 10.57 -2.38
C GLN A 480 -7.42 12.02 -2.73
N GLU A 481 -7.90 13.00 -1.94
CA GLU A 481 -7.53 14.41 -2.11
C GLU A 481 -6.01 14.65 -1.92
N VAL A 482 -5.34 13.89 -1.03
CA VAL A 482 -3.86 13.89 -0.91
C VAL A 482 -3.22 13.43 -2.22
N GLU A 483 -3.65 12.28 -2.75
CA GLU A 483 -3.08 11.66 -3.96
C GLU A 483 -3.29 12.55 -5.20
N ASP A 484 -4.46 13.18 -5.28
CA ASP A 484 -4.84 14.09 -6.37
C ASP A 484 -4.14 15.46 -6.24
N GLY A 485 -3.41 15.71 -5.14
CA GLY A 485 -2.71 16.97 -4.90
C GLY A 485 -3.65 18.14 -4.59
N LEU A 486 -4.86 17.86 -4.10
CA LEU A 486 -5.91 18.85 -3.87
C LEU A 486 -5.84 19.51 -2.49
N ILE A 487 -4.96 19.04 -1.59
CA ILE A 487 -4.79 19.59 -0.24
C ILE A 487 -3.76 20.73 -0.28
N PRO A 488 -4.17 22.00 -0.09
CA PRO A 488 -3.26 23.14 -0.23
C PRO A 488 -2.13 23.16 0.79
N GLU A 489 -2.36 22.61 1.98
CA GLU A 489 -1.38 22.49 3.07
C GLU A 489 -0.30 21.43 2.76
N PHE A 490 -0.59 20.54 1.81
CA PHE A 490 0.30 19.49 1.35
C PHE A 490 1.11 19.97 0.15
N VAL A 491 1.98 20.95 0.39
CA VAL A 491 3.00 21.34 -0.58
C VAL A 491 4.15 20.35 -0.49
N LEU A 492 4.25 19.47 -1.49
CA LEU A 492 5.44 18.66 -1.75
C LEU A 492 6.60 19.59 -2.13
N ASP A 493 7.79 19.36 -1.59
CA ASP A 493 9.02 20.01 -2.08
C ASP A 493 9.14 19.78 -3.61
N PRO A 494 9.61 20.74 -4.42
CA PRO A 494 9.89 20.51 -5.84
C PRO A 494 10.69 19.23 -6.14
N LEU A 495 11.64 18.85 -5.27
CA LEU A 495 12.39 17.59 -5.38
C LEU A 495 11.53 16.38 -5.00
N GLU A 496 10.66 16.50 -3.99
CA GLU A 496 9.65 15.50 -3.66
C GLU A 496 8.68 15.31 -4.84
N LYS A 497 8.20 16.39 -5.47
CA LYS A 497 7.34 16.32 -6.66
C LYS A 497 8.03 15.65 -7.85
N ALA A 498 9.35 15.84 -7.99
CA ALA A 498 10.16 15.21 -9.03
C ALA A 498 10.40 13.71 -8.77
N ALA A 499 10.67 13.33 -7.50
CA ALA A 499 10.87 11.94 -7.11
C ALA A 499 9.58 11.13 -7.02
N LEU A 500 8.49 11.77 -6.62
CA LEU A 500 7.12 11.21 -6.61
C LEU A 500 6.51 11.18 -8.02
N GLY A 501 7.11 11.90 -8.97
CA GLY A 501 6.80 11.81 -10.40
C GLY A 501 5.40 12.31 -10.76
N SER A 502 5.25 13.63 -10.89
CA SER A 502 4.22 14.34 -11.70
C SER A 502 2.82 13.68 -11.79
N SER A 503 2.28 13.17 -10.68
CA SER A 503 0.91 12.64 -10.66
C SER A 503 -0.12 13.77 -10.81
N ALA A 504 0.21 14.96 -10.33
CA ALA A 504 -0.59 16.19 -10.42
C ALA A 504 0.03 17.21 -11.41
N VAL A 505 -0.19 16.97 -12.70
CA VAL A 505 -0.53 17.94 -13.75
C VAL A 505 -1.39 17.20 -14.77
#